data_AF-A0AAD0WWJ3-F1
#
_entry.id   AF-A0AAD0WWJ3-F1
#
_cell.length_a   1.000
_cell.length_b   1.000
_cell.length_c   1.000
_cell.angle_alpha   90.00
_cell.angle_beta   90.00
_cell.angle_gamma   90.00
#
_symmetry.space_group_name_H-M   'P 1'
#
loop_
_entity.id
_entity.type
_entity.pdbx_description
1 polymer ?
#
loop_
_entity_poly.entity_id
_entity_poly.type
_entity_poly.pdbx_seq_one_letter_code
_entity_poly.pdbx_strand_id
1 'polypeptide(L)'
;MQKKALILLFMLLTISNAFAIKLDIVWTENFEKEIHLECRDPGCLDGSSRGIIFESICDECFSDSINATFIFNDITTYLHRGELISTDEFINYLFEEEYITIQYDTPYDVVSSRSKEIKKLLFQNLCPNEYDAIIFFERGYGNIFSSPQLIYCGEEVYSALLF
;
A
#
# COMPACT_ATOMS: atom_id res chain seq x y z
N MET A 1 23.93 -44.57 -5.04
CA MET A 1 22.63 -43.90 -5.29
C MET A 1 22.31 -42.76 -4.32
N GLN A 2 23.14 -42.43 -3.31
CA GLN A 2 22.83 -41.38 -2.32
C GLN A 2 23.02 -39.93 -2.80
N LYS A 3 23.88 -39.65 -3.79
CA LYS A 3 24.15 -38.28 -4.25
C LYS A 3 22.98 -37.61 -5.00
N LYS A 4 22.05 -38.40 -5.58
CA LYS A 4 20.88 -37.86 -6.30
C LYS A 4 19.75 -37.40 -5.37
N ALA A 5 19.65 -37.97 -4.17
CA ALA A 5 18.65 -37.57 -3.17
C ALA A 5 18.96 -36.20 -2.56
N LEU A 6 20.24 -35.85 -2.43
CA LEU A 6 20.67 -34.58 -1.84
C LEU A 6 20.31 -33.37 -2.72
N ILE A 7 20.37 -33.53 -4.05
CA ILE A 7 20.05 -32.45 -5.00
C ILE A 7 18.53 -32.19 -5.04
N LEU A 8 17.70 -33.22 -4.88
CA LEU A 8 16.25 -33.06 -4.80
C LEU A 8 15.82 -32.30 -3.53
N LEU A 9 16.51 -32.54 -2.40
CA LEU A 9 16.24 -31.87 -1.13
C LEU A 9 16.60 -30.37 -1.18
N PHE A 10 17.62 -30.00 -1.98
CA PHE A 10 18.02 -28.60 -2.14
C PHE A 10 17.08 -27.82 -3.10
N MET A 11 16.50 -28.48 -4.11
CA MET A 11 15.46 -27.87 -4.96
C MET A 11 14.11 -27.70 -4.25
N LEU A 12 13.84 -28.47 -3.20
CA LEU A 12 12.65 -28.34 -2.36
C LEU A 12 12.76 -27.24 -1.29
N LEU A 13 13.95 -26.62 -1.12
CA LEU A 13 14.15 -25.53 -0.16
C LEU A 13 13.97 -24.13 -0.77
N THR A 14 13.72 -24.03 -2.08
CA THR A 14 13.35 -22.77 -2.75
C THR A 14 11.84 -22.59 -2.83
N ILE A 15 11.11 -22.97 -1.78
CA ILE A 15 9.68 -22.63 -1.67
C ILE A 15 9.63 -21.16 -1.26
N SER A 16 9.66 -20.30 -2.27
CA SER A 16 9.01 -19.00 -2.34
C SER A 16 8.78 -18.29 -1.00
N ASN A 17 9.59 -17.26 -0.74
CA ASN A 17 9.17 -16.13 0.10
C ASN A 17 8.06 -15.37 -0.63
N ALA A 18 6.90 -16.00 -0.79
CA ALA A 18 5.69 -15.31 -1.22
C ALA A 18 5.31 -14.36 -0.09
N PHE A 19 5.21 -13.08 -0.42
CA PHE A 19 4.85 -12.03 0.53
C PHE A 19 3.57 -12.42 1.27
N ALA A 20 3.64 -12.36 2.60
CA ALA A 20 2.67 -13.01 3.46
C ALA A 20 1.50 -12.10 3.83
N ILE A 21 1.43 -10.87 3.32
CA ILE A 21 0.45 -9.85 3.73
C ILE A 21 -0.36 -9.37 2.53
N LYS A 22 -1.68 -9.52 2.65
CA LYS A 22 -2.66 -8.91 1.78
C LYS A 22 -3.32 -7.75 2.51
N LEU A 23 -3.38 -6.59 1.88
CA LEU A 23 -4.09 -5.41 2.37
C LEU A 23 -5.31 -5.13 1.51
N ASP A 24 -6.35 -4.66 2.18
CA ASP A 24 -7.53 -4.05 1.56
C ASP A 24 -7.92 -2.80 2.34
N ILE A 25 -8.31 -1.73 1.64
CA ILE A 25 -8.81 -0.50 2.27
C ILE A 25 -10.32 -0.49 2.14
N VAL A 26 -10.98 -0.48 3.29
CA VAL A 26 -12.44 -0.47 3.39
C VAL A 26 -12.89 0.87 3.98
N TRP A 27 -13.88 1.47 3.36
CA TRP A 27 -14.59 2.62 3.89
C TRP A 27 -15.92 2.15 4.47
N THR A 28 -16.14 2.39 5.77
CA THR A 28 -17.38 2.00 6.44
C THR A 28 -18.52 2.96 6.11
N GLU A 29 -19.75 2.56 6.43
CA GLU A 29 -20.93 3.41 6.27
C GLU A 29 -20.86 4.70 7.12
N ASN A 30 -20.04 4.70 8.18
CA ASN A 30 -19.81 5.86 9.04
C ASN A 30 -18.65 6.74 8.55
N PHE A 31 -18.14 6.52 7.34
CA PHE A 31 -16.94 7.16 6.79
C PHE A 31 -15.65 6.88 7.58
N GLU A 32 -15.61 5.80 8.36
CA GLU A 32 -14.37 5.34 8.99
C GLU A 32 -13.56 4.57 7.96
N LYS A 33 -12.24 4.68 8.07
CA LYS A 33 -11.33 4.01 7.15
C LYS A 33 -10.60 2.88 7.86
N GLU A 34 -10.77 1.69 7.33
CA GLU A 34 -10.21 0.47 7.87
C GLU A 34 -9.20 -0.13 6.90
N ILE A 35 -8.07 -0.57 7.44
CA ILE A 35 -7.05 -1.32 6.71
C ILE A 35 -7.15 -2.76 7.17
N HIS A 36 -7.63 -3.62 6.27
CA HIS A 36 -7.84 -5.03 6.54
C HIS A 36 -6.58 -5.78 6.12
N LEU A 37 -5.96 -6.44 7.09
CA LEU A 37 -4.76 -7.23 6.91
C LEU A 37 -5.14 -8.70 6.93
N GLU A 38 -4.78 -9.44 5.88
CA GLU A 38 -4.81 -10.90 5.87
C GLU A 38 -3.40 -11.45 5.71
N CYS A 39 -3.05 -12.37 6.60
CA CYS A 39 -1.72 -12.95 6.65
C CYS A 39 -1.71 -14.47 6.51
N ARG A 40 -0.71 -14.97 5.79
CA ARG A 40 -0.57 -16.41 5.54
C ARG A 40 -0.20 -17.19 6.81
N ASP A 41 0.52 -16.57 7.74
CA ASP A 41 0.94 -17.15 9.03
C ASP A 41 0.51 -16.26 10.21
N PRO A 42 0.25 -16.82 11.41
CA PRO A 42 0.00 -16.04 12.62
C PRO A 42 1.24 -15.21 13.00
N GLY A 43 1.14 -13.88 12.92
CA GLY A 43 2.28 -13.01 13.20
C GLY A 43 2.19 -11.55 12.74
N CYS A 44 1.17 -11.16 11.98
CA CYS A 44 1.12 -9.79 11.44
C CYS A 44 0.67 -8.73 12.44
N LEU A 45 -0.36 -9.03 13.23
CA LEU A 45 -0.85 -8.19 14.32
C LEU A 45 -1.16 -9.10 15.50
N ASP A 46 -0.40 -8.96 16.60
CA ASP A 46 -0.63 -9.67 17.87
C ASP A 46 -0.75 -11.20 17.76
N GLY A 47 -0.09 -11.81 16.76
CA GLY A 47 -0.16 -13.26 16.51
C GLY A 47 -1.43 -13.73 15.81
N SER A 48 -2.26 -12.82 15.31
CA SER A 48 -3.43 -13.12 14.47
C SER A 48 -3.04 -13.25 12.99
N SER A 49 -3.80 -14.07 12.25
CA SER A 49 -3.74 -14.14 10.78
C SER A 49 -4.58 -13.06 10.10
N ARG A 50 -5.36 -12.29 10.88
CA ARG A 50 -6.15 -11.16 10.41
C ARG A 50 -6.14 -10.02 11.40
N GLY A 51 -6.12 -8.78 10.91
CA GLY A 51 -6.33 -7.62 11.76
C GLY A 51 -6.92 -6.45 11.00
N ILE A 52 -7.43 -5.50 11.77
CA ILE A 52 -8.05 -4.28 11.28
C ILE A 52 -7.32 -3.13 11.96
N ILE A 53 -6.74 -2.23 11.18
CA ILE A 53 -6.17 -0.97 11.66
C ILE A 53 -7.13 0.15 11.27
N PHE A 54 -7.48 0.99 12.23
CA PHE A 54 -8.30 2.16 11.98
C PHE A 54 -7.40 3.33 11.59
N GLU A 55 -7.57 3.84 10.37
CA GLU A 55 -6.87 5.03 9.92
C GLU A 55 -7.75 6.26 10.23
N SER A 56 -7.21 7.23 10.98
CA SER A 56 -7.90 8.49 11.20
C SER A 56 -8.14 9.22 9.88
N ILE A 57 -9.37 9.70 9.68
CA ILE A 57 -9.74 10.49 8.50
C ILE A 57 -8.81 11.70 8.42
N CYS A 58 -8.42 12.06 7.21
CA CYS A 58 -7.68 13.28 6.97
C CYS A 58 -8.63 14.47 6.81
N ASP A 59 -8.52 15.45 7.71
CA ASP A 59 -9.48 16.54 7.84
C ASP A 59 -9.43 17.51 6.63
N GLU A 60 -8.25 17.85 6.12
CA GLU A 60 -8.08 18.79 5.00
C GLU A 60 -7.78 18.10 3.65
N CYS A 61 -7.89 16.77 3.59
CA CYS A 61 -7.68 16.03 2.35
C CYS A 61 -8.85 16.13 1.37
N PHE A 62 -10.04 16.54 1.82
CA PHE A 62 -11.20 16.86 0.98
C PHE A 62 -11.10 18.27 0.37
N SER A 63 -9.92 18.67 -0.10
CA SER A 63 -9.67 20.01 -0.64
C SER A 63 -9.31 19.96 -2.12
N ASP A 64 -9.60 21.04 -2.83
CA ASP A 64 -9.14 21.32 -4.20
C ASP A 64 -7.67 21.75 -4.25
N SER A 65 -6.88 21.34 -3.26
CA SER A 65 -5.47 21.70 -3.12
C SER A 65 -4.62 21.13 -4.26
N ILE A 66 -3.47 21.77 -4.49
CA ILE A 66 -2.44 21.32 -5.44
C ILE A 66 -2.02 19.87 -5.12
N ASN A 67 -1.94 19.51 -3.83
CA ASN A 67 -1.57 18.17 -3.39
C ASN A 67 -2.61 17.13 -3.83
N ALA A 68 -3.90 17.40 -3.68
CA ALA A 68 -4.96 16.51 -4.15
C ALA A 68 -4.94 16.38 -5.69
N THR A 69 -4.71 17.49 -6.40
CA THR A 69 -4.57 17.49 -7.86
C THR A 69 -3.40 16.62 -8.32
N PHE A 70 -2.23 16.76 -7.68
CA PHE A 70 -1.06 15.92 -7.91
C PHE A 70 -1.39 14.43 -7.73
N ILE A 71 -2.00 14.07 -6.60
CA ILE A 71 -2.30 12.68 -6.24
C ILE A 71 -3.28 12.03 -7.24
N PHE A 72 -4.33 12.73 -7.65
CA PHE A 72 -5.39 12.10 -8.46
C PHE A 72 -5.24 12.29 -9.96
N ASN A 73 -4.43 13.24 -10.42
CA ASN A 73 -4.25 13.49 -11.86
C ASN A 73 -2.85 13.15 -12.36
N ASP A 74 -1.79 13.44 -11.61
CA ASP A 74 -0.43 13.44 -12.16
C ASP A 74 0.54 12.51 -11.41
N ILE A 75 0.02 11.63 -10.55
CA ILE A 75 0.85 10.84 -9.64
C ILE A 75 1.92 10.01 -10.33
N THR A 76 1.61 9.38 -11.48
CA THR A 76 2.57 8.57 -12.24
C THR A 76 3.69 9.37 -12.90
N THR A 77 3.54 10.70 -13.00
CA THR A 77 4.54 11.58 -13.62
C THR A 77 5.70 11.87 -12.66
N TYR A 78 5.45 11.81 -11.35
CA TYR A 78 6.38 12.27 -10.32
C TYR A 78 6.67 11.23 -9.24
N LEU A 79 5.73 10.30 -9.01
CA LEU A 79 5.88 9.21 -8.06
C LEU A 79 6.39 7.97 -8.78
N HIS A 80 7.50 7.44 -8.29
CA HIS A 80 8.07 6.20 -8.78
C HIS A 80 8.39 5.25 -7.62
N ARG A 81 8.45 3.96 -7.97
CA ARG A 81 8.95 2.91 -7.08
C ARG A 81 10.44 3.10 -6.84
N GLY A 82 10.84 3.03 -5.57
CA GLY A 82 12.22 2.91 -5.14
C GLY A 82 12.61 1.46 -4.86
N GLU A 83 13.18 1.25 -3.69
CA GLU A 83 13.68 -0.04 -3.22
C GLU A 83 12.55 -0.92 -2.67
N LEU A 84 12.72 -2.23 -2.77
CA LEU A 84 11.80 -3.20 -2.19
C LEU A 84 11.92 -3.18 -0.67
N ILE A 85 10.80 -3.01 0.03
CA ILE A 85 10.70 -2.98 1.48
C ILE A 85 10.38 -4.38 2.01
N SER A 86 11.05 -4.76 3.08
CA SER A 86 10.82 -6.06 3.71
C SER A 86 9.47 -6.13 4.42
N THR A 87 8.89 -7.32 4.51
CA THR A 87 7.62 -7.54 5.22
C THR A 87 7.67 -7.06 6.67
N ASP A 88 8.76 -7.35 7.39
CA ASP A 88 8.91 -6.97 8.81
C ASP A 88 8.98 -5.45 8.98
N GLU A 89 9.71 -4.77 8.08
CA GLU A 89 9.77 -3.31 8.05
C GLU A 89 8.41 -2.69 7.77
N PHE A 90 7.67 -3.24 6.81
CA PHE A 90 6.32 -2.78 6.50
C PHE A 90 5.33 -3.03 7.63
N ILE A 91 5.38 -4.18 8.32
CA ILE A 91 4.56 -4.42 9.51
C ILE A 91 4.88 -3.37 10.59
N ASN A 92 6.15 -3.12 10.86
CA ASN A 92 6.55 -2.11 11.85
C ASN A 92 6.01 -0.73 11.47
N TYR A 93 6.08 -0.36 10.19
CA TYR A 93 5.51 0.88 9.68
C TYR A 93 3.99 0.96 9.92
N LEU A 94 3.25 -0.13 9.69
CA LEU A 94 1.80 -0.16 9.92
C LEU A 94 1.42 0.08 11.39
N PHE A 95 2.27 -0.36 12.33
CA PHE A 95 2.05 -0.15 13.76
C PHE A 95 2.33 1.29 14.25
N GLU A 96 3.00 2.12 13.44
CA GLU A 96 3.23 3.51 13.81
C GLU A 96 1.94 4.36 13.68
N GLU A 97 0.94 3.92 12.90
CA GLU A 97 -0.36 4.59 12.67
C GLU A 97 -0.29 6.05 12.17
N GLU A 98 0.90 6.56 11.86
CA GLU A 98 1.16 7.96 11.44
C GLU A 98 1.17 8.13 9.91
N TYR A 99 0.20 7.52 9.23
CA TYR A 99 0.10 7.56 7.77
C TYR A 99 -1.33 7.81 7.27
N ILE A 100 -1.41 8.29 6.03
CA ILE A 100 -2.64 8.40 5.25
C ILE A 100 -2.49 7.53 4.02
N THR A 101 -3.38 6.55 3.84
CA THR A 101 -3.35 5.71 2.64
C THR A 101 -4.20 6.29 1.51
N ILE A 102 -3.81 6.08 0.26
CA ILE A 102 -4.59 6.47 -0.91
C ILE A 102 -4.60 5.35 -1.93
N GLN A 103 -5.80 5.04 -2.40
CA GLN A 103 -6.06 4.23 -3.59
C GLN A 103 -6.91 5.01 -4.60
N TYR A 104 -7.01 4.49 -5.84
CA TYR A 104 -7.65 5.16 -6.97
C TYR A 104 -9.12 5.59 -6.75
N ASP A 105 -9.83 4.95 -5.82
CA ASP A 105 -11.23 5.24 -5.48
C ASP A 105 -11.45 5.77 -4.07
N THR A 106 -10.39 6.31 -3.46
CA THR A 106 -10.51 7.02 -2.18
C THR A 106 -11.48 8.20 -2.32
N PRO A 107 -12.41 8.41 -1.38
CA PRO A 107 -13.43 9.47 -1.43
C PRO A 107 -12.87 10.89 -1.26
N TYR A 108 -11.57 11.05 -1.01
CA TYR A 108 -10.90 12.36 -1.00
C TYR A 108 -10.79 13.00 -2.38
N ASP A 109 -11.08 12.25 -3.45
CA ASP A 109 -11.04 12.74 -4.81
C ASP A 109 -12.28 13.58 -5.18
N VAL A 110 -12.36 14.78 -4.63
CA VAL A 110 -13.36 15.80 -4.98
C VAL A 110 -12.96 16.65 -6.20
N VAL A 111 -11.73 16.48 -6.71
CA VAL A 111 -11.11 17.39 -7.69
C VAL A 111 -10.75 16.75 -9.04
N SER A 112 -10.71 15.42 -9.15
CA SER A 112 -10.32 14.79 -10.40
C SER A 112 -11.37 15.02 -11.49
N SER A 113 -10.88 15.48 -12.65
CA SER A 113 -11.65 15.49 -13.90
C SER A 113 -11.63 14.13 -14.62
N ARG A 114 -10.90 13.14 -14.07
CA ARG A 114 -10.67 11.84 -14.70
C ARG A 114 -11.67 10.81 -14.19
N SER A 115 -12.06 9.89 -15.08
CA SER A 115 -12.94 8.79 -14.70
C SER A 115 -12.25 7.81 -13.75
N LYS A 116 -13.04 7.02 -12.99
CA LYS A 116 -12.52 5.99 -12.07
C LYS A 116 -11.61 4.99 -12.78
N GLU A 117 -11.91 4.64 -14.02
CA GLU A 117 -11.15 3.71 -14.85
C GLU A 117 -9.77 4.27 -15.20
N ILE A 118 -9.68 5.56 -15.57
CA ILE A 118 -8.40 6.20 -15.87
C ILE A 118 -7.54 6.26 -14.60
N LYS A 119 -8.13 6.66 -13.46
CA LYS A 119 -7.40 6.68 -12.18
C LYS A 119 -6.91 5.29 -11.79
N LYS A 120 -7.73 4.25 -11.96
CA LYS A 120 -7.33 2.87 -11.72
C LYS A 120 -6.09 2.52 -12.54
N LEU A 121 -6.07 2.81 -13.85
CA LEU A 121 -4.90 2.56 -14.70
C LEU A 121 -3.65 3.31 -14.22
N LEU A 122 -3.78 4.56 -13.79
CA LEU A 122 -2.65 5.33 -13.27
C LEU A 122 -2.06 4.68 -12.01
N PHE A 123 -2.91 4.28 -11.07
CA PHE A 123 -2.46 3.61 -9.85
C PHE A 123 -1.83 2.24 -10.17
N GLN A 124 -2.42 1.47 -11.08
CA GLN A 124 -1.86 0.20 -11.54
C GLN A 124 -0.47 0.36 -12.16
N ASN A 125 -0.24 1.44 -12.92
CA ASN A 125 1.06 1.74 -13.54
C ASN A 125 2.18 2.03 -12.52
N LEU A 126 1.84 2.34 -11.27
CA LEU A 126 2.84 2.46 -10.21
C LEU A 126 3.44 1.10 -9.86
N CYS A 127 2.73 0.00 -10.12
CA CYS A 127 3.13 -1.37 -9.75
C CYS A 127 3.69 -2.16 -10.94
N PRO A 128 4.64 -3.10 -10.71
CA PRO A 128 5.27 -3.86 -11.80
C PRO A 128 4.32 -4.87 -12.46
N ASN A 129 3.32 -5.35 -11.71
CA ASN A 129 2.35 -6.36 -12.14
C ASN A 129 0.93 -5.79 -12.31
N GLU A 130 0.79 -4.46 -12.45
CA GLU A 130 -0.50 -3.78 -12.62
C GLU A 130 -1.53 -4.05 -11.49
N TYR A 131 -1.04 -4.38 -10.28
CA TYR A 131 -1.89 -4.42 -9.08
C TYR A 131 -2.43 -3.03 -8.76
N ASP A 132 -3.65 -2.96 -8.22
CA ASP A 132 -4.22 -1.71 -7.72
C ASP A 132 -3.35 -1.19 -6.57
N ALA A 133 -2.58 -0.13 -6.83
CA ALA A 133 -1.65 0.40 -5.85
C ALA A 133 -2.37 1.04 -4.66
N ILE A 134 -1.79 0.84 -3.47
CA ILE A 134 -2.09 1.62 -2.27
C ILE A 134 -0.85 2.43 -1.93
N ILE A 135 -1.00 3.73 -1.76
CA ILE A 135 0.10 4.65 -1.51
C ILE A 135 -0.01 5.15 -0.07
N PHE A 136 1.07 5.04 0.68
CA PHE A 136 1.15 5.53 2.06
C PHE A 136 1.85 6.87 2.06
N PHE A 137 1.16 7.89 2.57
CA PHE A 137 1.71 9.22 2.79
C PHE A 137 1.97 9.42 4.27
N GLU A 138 3.05 10.13 4.60
CA GLU A 138 3.27 10.66 5.94
C GLU A 138 2.15 11.64 6.31
N ARG A 139 1.71 11.62 7.57
CA ARG A 139 0.82 12.64 8.12
C ARG A 139 1.56 13.96 8.33
N GLY A 140 1.16 14.99 7.58
CA GLY A 140 1.66 16.35 7.73
C GLY A 140 0.99 17.12 8.87
N TYR A 141 1.52 18.32 9.15
CA TYR A 141 0.91 19.26 10.09
C TYR A 141 -0.53 19.59 9.68
N GLY A 142 -1.46 19.58 10.64
CA GLY A 142 -2.89 19.78 10.35
C GLY A 142 -3.56 18.54 9.76
N ASN A 143 -2.95 17.36 9.88
CA ASN A 143 -3.50 16.10 9.42
C ASN A 143 -3.76 16.13 7.90
N ILE A 144 -2.73 16.47 7.11
CA ILE A 144 -2.77 16.58 5.64
C ILE A 144 -1.83 15.57 4.98
N PHE A 145 -1.97 15.33 3.67
CA PHE A 145 -0.96 14.58 2.91
C PHE A 145 0.38 15.34 2.91
N SER A 146 1.43 14.72 3.46
CA SER A 146 2.82 15.17 3.33
C SER A 146 3.49 14.43 2.15
N SER A 147 4.64 13.81 2.40
CA SER A 147 5.42 13.09 1.40
C SER A 147 4.95 11.64 1.28
N PRO A 148 4.87 11.07 0.07
CA PRO A 148 4.65 9.64 -0.11
C PRO A 148 5.86 8.89 0.45
N GLN A 149 5.59 7.83 1.21
CA GLN A 149 6.60 7.01 1.87
C GLN A 149 6.69 5.62 1.23
N LEU A 150 5.54 4.97 0.99
CA LEU A 150 5.47 3.61 0.49
C LEU A 150 4.44 3.43 -0.63
N ILE A 151 4.66 2.46 -1.50
CA ILE A 151 3.75 1.99 -2.53
C ILE A 151 3.55 0.49 -2.34
N TYR A 152 2.35 0.08 -1.91
CA TYR A 152 1.95 -1.32 -1.84
C TYR A 152 1.32 -1.77 -3.15
N CYS A 153 1.80 -2.89 -3.66
CA CYS A 153 1.48 -3.46 -4.96
C CYS A 153 0.90 -4.87 -4.84
N GLY A 154 0.02 -5.12 -3.85
CA GLY A 154 -0.67 -6.39 -3.64
C GLY A 154 0.21 -7.50 -3.03
N GLU A 155 1.38 -7.72 -3.61
CA GLU A 155 2.34 -8.74 -3.16
C GLU A 155 3.68 -8.14 -2.78
N GLU A 156 3.93 -6.86 -3.02
CA GLU A 156 5.23 -6.24 -2.76
C GLU A 156 5.03 -4.82 -2.26
N VAL A 157 5.95 -4.35 -1.43
CA VAL A 157 5.96 -2.98 -0.93
C VAL A 157 7.24 -2.32 -1.40
N TYR A 158 7.14 -1.11 -1.94
CA TYR A 158 8.27 -0.33 -2.42
C TYR A 158 8.34 0.99 -1.66
N SER A 159 9.55 1.53 -1.46
CA SER A 159 9.68 2.93 -1.07
C SER A 159 9.16 3.84 -2.18
N ALA A 160 8.62 4.99 -1.80
CA ALA A 160 8.15 6.02 -2.71
C ALA A 160 9.27 7.03 -2.99
N LEU A 161 9.50 7.33 -4.26
CA LEU A 161 10.45 8.35 -4.69
C LEU A 161 9.73 9.45 -5.46
N LEU A 162 9.94 10.70 -5.02
CA LEU A 162 9.52 11.90 -5.74
C LEU A 162 10.67 12.41 -6.63
N PHE A 163 10.36 12.77 -7.87
CA PHE A 163 11.29 13.31 -8.87
C PHE A 163 10.98 14.76 -9.23
#